data_AF-A0A2G4E0D7-F1
#
_entry.id   AF-A0A2G4E0D7-F1
#
_cell.length_a   1.000
_cell.length_b   1.000
_cell.length_c   1.000
_cell.angle_alpha   90.00
_cell.angle_beta   90.00
_cell.angle_gamma   90.00
#
_symmetry.space_group_name_H-M   'P 1'
#
loop_
_entity.id
_entity.type
_entity.pdbx_description
1 polymer ?
#
loop_
_entity_poly.entity_id
_entity_poly.type
_entity_poly.pdbx_seq_one_letter_code
_entity_poly.pdbx_strand_id
1 'polypeptide(L)'
;MAARGHELVDGLNSRQRALDAMYKFGPLIAKNGTLPPVIVEARDLAAFTPDQIRTANRVYKIEREERFVSVPPTWRDYLYVGLPVRQSVELPAFEARPQDDAEEKIWKKAVREGWADGYKQADAILEANFHRLTRDYTGMHLYSTLLQADMITTTRVAESQQTVTGDSKQMMLGDKLRRVTDKAQFVTDPGKWRPSVKRDAPKTDPVVKPPAQYPQAPAQ
;
A
#
# COMPACT_ATOMS: atom_id res chain seq x y z
N MET A 1 3.74 1.75 -23.78
CA MET A 1 3.35 2.10 -22.40
C MET A 1 2.04 2.89 -22.33
N ALA A 2 1.91 4.03 -23.02
CA ALA A 2 0.69 4.86 -23.02
C ALA A 2 -0.61 4.10 -23.34
N ALA A 3 -0.62 3.34 -24.44
CA ALA A 3 -1.77 2.53 -24.83
C ALA A 3 -2.20 1.54 -23.73
N ARG A 4 -1.24 0.77 -23.20
CA ARG A 4 -1.49 -0.17 -22.11
C ARG A 4 -1.98 0.54 -20.84
N GLY A 5 -1.38 1.67 -20.47
CA GLY A 5 -1.80 2.44 -19.31
C GLY A 5 -3.27 2.88 -19.40
N HIS A 6 -3.74 3.28 -20.58
CA HIS A 6 -5.13 3.61 -20.82
C HIS A 6 -6.06 2.41 -20.63
N GLU A 7 -5.74 1.26 -21.24
CA GLU A 7 -6.51 0.01 -21.07
C GLU A 7 -6.64 -0.37 -19.59
N LEU A 8 -5.55 -0.24 -18.84
CA LEU A 8 -5.55 -0.52 -17.40
C LEU A 8 -6.44 0.45 -16.63
N VAL A 9 -6.37 1.75 -16.93
CA VAL A 9 -7.22 2.77 -16.29
C VAL A 9 -8.70 2.52 -16.59
N ASP A 10 -9.06 2.17 -17.82
CA ASP A 10 -10.44 1.79 -18.18
C ASP A 10 -10.88 0.53 -17.44
N GLY A 11 -9.97 -0.46 -17.34
CA GLY A 11 -10.17 -1.66 -16.54
C GLY A 11 -10.39 -1.39 -15.06
N LEU A 12 -9.75 -0.35 -14.50
CA LEU A 12 -9.98 0.08 -13.11
C LEU A 12 -11.32 0.81 -12.97
N ASN A 13 -11.65 1.69 -13.92
CA ASN A 13 -12.88 2.47 -13.92
C ASN A 13 -14.12 1.60 -14.05
N SER A 14 -14.08 0.58 -14.91
CA SER A 14 -15.16 -0.42 -15.02
C SER A 14 -15.40 -1.18 -13.71
N ARG A 15 -14.37 -1.31 -12.85
CA ARG A 15 -14.44 -1.97 -11.54
C ARG A 15 -14.54 -1.00 -10.36
N GLN A 16 -14.80 0.28 -10.61
CA GLN A 16 -14.83 1.33 -9.61
C GLN A 16 -15.67 0.96 -8.38
N ARG A 17 -16.89 0.45 -8.56
CA ARG A 17 -17.80 0.14 -7.45
C ARG A 17 -17.21 -0.90 -6.49
N ALA A 18 -16.52 -1.91 -7.01
CA ALA A 18 -15.87 -2.93 -6.20
C ALA A 18 -14.67 -2.35 -5.43
N LEU A 19 -13.86 -1.52 -6.11
CA LEU A 19 -12.71 -0.85 -5.49
C LEU A 19 -13.13 0.15 -4.41
N ASP A 20 -14.19 0.93 -4.64
CA ASP A 20 -14.80 1.85 -3.67
C ASP A 20 -15.36 1.08 -2.45
N ALA A 21 -15.90 -0.12 -2.67
CA ALA A 21 -16.42 -0.96 -1.59
C ALA A 21 -15.30 -1.60 -0.75
N MET A 22 -14.20 -2.01 -1.39
CA MET A 22 -13.08 -2.73 -0.76
C MET A 22 -12.13 -1.80 -0.01
N TYR A 23 -11.83 -0.62 -0.56
CA TYR A 23 -10.84 0.32 -0.02
C TYR A 23 -11.51 1.59 0.53
N LYS A 24 -12.12 1.48 1.71
CA LYS A 24 -12.79 2.60 2.39
C LYS A 24 -11.85 3.27 3.39
N PHE A 25 -11.19 4.35 2.97
CA PHE A 25 -10.30 5.12 3.85
C PHE A 25 -11.03 6.09 4.79
N GLY A 26 -12.23 6.54 4.43
CA GLY A 26 -13.00 7.51 5.22
C GLY A 26 -13.15 7.11 6.70
N PRO A 27 -13.60 5.88 7.01
CA PRO A 27 -13.71 5.41 8.40
C PRO A 27 -12.39 5.28 9.16
N LEU A 28 -11.25 5.23 8.46
CA LEU A 28 -9.92 5.12 9.07
C LEU A 28 -9.37 6.47 9.54
N ILE A 29 -9.95 7.59 9.07
CA ILE A 29 -9.52 8.91 9.51
C ILE A 29 -9.88 9.09 10.98
N ALA A 30 -8.88 9.48 11.77
CA ALA A 30 -9.09 9.76 13.17
C ALA A 30 -9.99 11.00 13.35
N LYS A 31 -10.70 11.08 14.48
CA LYS A 31 -11.64 12.19 14.77
C LYS A 31 -10.99 13.58 14.71
N ASN A 32 -9.67 13.64 14.89
CA ASN A 32 -8.87 14.85 14.76
C ASN A 32 -8.56 15.23 13.29
N GLY A 33 -9.05 14.50 12.29
CA GLY A 33 -8.81 14.75 10.87
C GLY A 33 -7.44 14.29 10.36
N THR A 34 -6.70 13.50 11.13
CA THR A 34 -5.44 12.91 10.67
C THR A 34 -5.67 11.55 10.04
N LEU A 35 -5.01 11.29 8.92
CA LEU A 35 -4.86 9.94 8.41
C LEU A 35 -3.88 9.19 9.32
N PRO A 36 -4.23 7.97 9.79
CA PRO A 36 -3.37 7.19 10.68
C PRO A 36 -2.06 6.80 10.00
N PRO A 37 -1.02 6.48 10.80
CA PRO A 37 0.23 5.97 10.25
C PRO A 37 0.00 4.59 9.61
N VAL A 38 0.86 4.25 8.64
CA VAL A 38 0.90 2.94 8.01
C VAL A 38 1.89 2.07 8.75
N ILE A 39 1.41 0.97 9.32
CA ILE A 39 2.25 -0.03 9.99
C ILE A 39 2.42 -1.25 9.12
N VAL A 40 3.64 -1.74 8.99
CA VAL A 40 3.94 -3.05 8.39
C VAL A 40 4.29 -4.05 9.48
N GLU A 41 3.80 -5.28 9.31
CA GLU A 41 4.13 -6.43 10.16
C GLU A 41 5.05 -7.37 9.36
N ALA A 42 6.16 -7.78 9.96
CA ALA A 42 6.96 -8.91 9.51
C ALA A 42 6.86 -10.03 10.54
N ARG A 43 6.72 -11.27 10.08
CA ARG A 43 6.63 -12.47 10.93
C ARG A 43 7.85 -13.35 10.72
N ASP A 44 8.23 -14.08 11.78
CA ASP A 44 9.27 -15.10 11.75
C ASP A 44 10.61 -14.59 11.17
N LEU A 45 11.06 -13.43 11.66
CA LEU A 45 12.33 -12.85 11.24
C LEU A 45 13.49 -13.53 11.96
N ALA A 46 14.52 -13.90 11.19
CA ALA A 46 15.80 -14.34 11.70
C ALA A 46 16.91 -13.48 11.09
N ALA A 47 17.70 -12.83 11.94
CA ALA A 47 18.91 -12.12 11.56
C ALA A 47 20.12 -12.90 12.05
N PHE A 48 21.08 -13.11 11.15
CA PHE A 48 22.29 -13.88 11.41
C PHE A 48 23.50 -12.95 11.28
N THR A 49 24.33 -12.92 12.32
CA THR A 49 25.72 -12.45 12.24
C THR A 49 26.64 -13.66 12.50
N PRO A 50 27.95 -13.59 12.18
CA PRO A 50 28.87 -14.71 12.39
C PRO A 50 28.90 -15.24 13.84
N ASP A 51 28.53 -14.41 14.80
CA ASP A 51 28.59 -14.65 16.24
C ASP A 51 27.21 -14.63 16.95
N GLN A 52 26.12 -14.22 16.28
CA GLN A 52 24.79 -14.08 16.90
C GLN A 52 23.64 -14.46 15.96
N ILE A 53 22.59 -15.05 16.54
CA ILE A 53 21.32 -15.28 15.87
C ILE A 53 20.23 -14.54 16.66
N ARG A 54 19.50 -13.66 16.00
CA ARG A 54 18.34 -12.97 16.57
C ARG A 54 17.08 -13.38 15.85
N THR A 55 16.16 -14.01 16.57
CA THR A 55 14.83 -14.35 16.05
C THR A 55 13.76 -13.44 16.65
N ALA A 56 12.75 -13.13 15.85
CA ALA A 56 11.57 -12.38 16.29
C ALA A 56 10.31 -12.94 15.63
N ASN A 57 9.34 -13.35 16.43
CA ASN A 57 8.08 -13.88 15.92
C ASN A 57 7.29 -12.81 15.14
N ARG A 58 7.34 -11.55 15.60
CA ARG A 58 6.68 -10.40 14.97
C ARG A 58 7.50 -9.14 15.14
N VAL A 59 7.59 -8.34 14.09
CA VAL A 59 8.18 -7.00 14.09
C VAL A 59 7.19 -6.04 13.44
N TYR A 60 6.84 -4.98 14.16
CA TYR A 60 6.05 -3.89 13.64
C TYR A 60 6.96 -2.70 13.31
N LYS A 61 6.68 -2.04 12.19
CA LYS A 61 7.40 -0.83 11.78
C LYS A 61 6.40 0.19 11.25
N ILE A 62 6.54 1.44 11.65
CA ILE A 62 5.85 2.56 11.01
C ILE A 62 6.57 2.83 9.69
N GLU A 63 5.91 2.52 8.58
CA GLU A 63 6.42 2.72 7.24
C GLU A 63 6.06 4.11 6.71
N ARG A 64 4.92 4.66 7.15
CA ARG A 64 4.56 6.06 6.87
C ARG A 64 3.91 6.68 8.09
N GLU A 65 4.37 7.87 8.41
CA GLU A 65 3.84 8.71 9.49
C GLU A 65 2.42 9.20 9.21
N GLU A 66 1.71 9.56 10.26
CA GLU A 66 0.44 10.27 10.20
C GLU A 66 0.58 11.63 9.52
N ARG A 67 -0.51 12.10 8.92
CA ARG A 67 -0.59 13.45 8.35
C ARG A 67 -2.02 13.96 8.33
N PHE A 68 -2.17 15.28 8.34
CA PHE A 68 -3.46 15.89 8.06
C PHE A 68 -3.83 15.66 6.59
N VAL A 69 -5.11 15.36 6.36
CA VAL A 69 -5.68 15.26 5.03
C VAL A 69 -6.98 16.05 4.99
N SER A 70 -7.16 16.88 3.97
CA SER A 70 -8.42 17.60 3.75
C SER A 70 -9.50 16.67 3.19
N VAL A 71 -9.09 15.72 2.36
CA VAL A 71 -9.97 14.73 1.72
C VAL A 71 -9.35 13.34 1.96
N PRO A 72 -10.14 12.33 2.35
CA PRO A 72 -9.65 10.96 2.45
C PRO A 72 -9.02 10.50 1.13
N PRO A 73 -7.87 9.81 1.17
CA PRO A 73 -7.34 9.18 -0.03
C PRO A 73 -8.33 8.11 -0.54
N THR A 74 -8.26 7.83 -1.83
CA THR A 74 -9.03 6.80 -2.51
C THR A 74 -8.09 5.84 -3.22
N TRP A 75 -8.60 4.71 -3.72
CA TRP A 75 -7.78 3.79 -4.51
C TRP A 75 -7.19 4.45 -5.78
N ARG A 76 -7.80 5.52 -6.30
CA ARG A 76 -7.30 6.25 -7.49
C ARG A 76 -5.97 6.95 -7.20
N ASP A 77 -5.82 7.50 -6.01
CA ASP A 77 -4.60 8.17 -5.54
C ASP A 77 -3.40 7.21 -5.46
N TYR A 78 -3.67 5.90 -5.48
CA TYR A 78 -2.66 4.86 -5.51
C TYR A 78 -2.48 4.26 -6.91
N LEU A 79 -3.58 3.83 -7.53
CA LEU A 79 -3.52 3.01 -8.74
C LEU A 79 -3.14 3.79 -9.99
N TYR A 80 -3.41 5.10 -10.05
CA TYR A 80 -3.05 5.92 -11.21
C TYR A 80 -1.62 6.44 -11.19
N VAL A 81 -0.91 6.31 -10.06
CA VAL A 81 0.44 6.87 -9.92
C VAL A 81 1.40 6.21 -10.91
N GLY A 82 2.08 7.02 -11.71
CA GLY A 82 3.05 6.53 -12.70
C GLY A 82 2.43 5.84 -13.92
N LEU A 83 1.11 5.68 -13.98
CA LEU A 83 0.44 5.26 -15.21
C LEU A 83 0.27 6.46 -16.15
N PRO A 84 0.51 6.28 -17.46
CA PRO A 84 0.26 7.33 -18.44
C PRO A 84 -1.25 7.49 -18.65
N VAL A 85 -1.89 8.29 -17.80
CA VAL A 85 -3.33 8.60 -17.86
C VAL A 85 -3.64 9.56 -19.03
N ARG A 86 -2.63 10.28 -19.54
CA ARG A 86 -2.76 11.19 -20.69
C ARG A 86 -2.30 10.48 -21.96
N GLN A 87 -3.12 10.57 -23.01
CA GLN A 87 -2.88 9.92 -24.31
C GLN A 87 -1.83 10.60 -25.18
N SER A 88 -1.32 11.78 -24.80
CA SER A 88 -0.36 12.51 -25.62
C SER A 88 1.01 11.84 -25.56
N VAL A 89 1.29 10.99 -26.54
CA VAL A 89 2.64 10.55 -26.88
C VAL A 89 3.20 11.56 -27.85
N GLU A 90 4.25 12.27 -27.46
CA GLU A 90 4.99 13.11 -28.39
C GLU A 90 5.66 12.24 -29.45
N LEU A 91 5.47 12.59 -30.72
CA LEU A 91 6.11 11.88 -31.82
C LEU A 91 7.64 12.10 -31.76
N PRO A 92 8.45 11.10 -32.15
CA PRO A 92 9.89 11.27 -32.23
C PRO A 92 10.25 12.49 -33.11
N ALA A 93 11.33 13.18 -32.74
CA ALA A 93 11.89 14.25 -33.56
C ALA A 93 12.11 13.75 -35.00
N PHE A 94 11.98 14.65 -35.98
CA PHE A 94 12.09 14.31 -37.40
C PHE A 94 13.42 13.60 -37.74
N GLU A 95 14.49 13.95 -37.02
CA GLU A 95 15.84 13.37 -37.13
C GLU A 95 15.93 11.90 -36.70
N ALA A 96 14.99 11.41 -35.89
CA ALA A 96 14.94 10.02 -35.44
C ALA A 96 14.14 9.11 -36.38
N ARG A 97 13.75 9.62 -37.56
CA ARG A 97 13.04 8.84 -38.58
C ARG A 97 14.07 8.14 -39.48
N PRO A 98 13.83 6.87 -39.85
CA PRO A 98 14.71 6.14 -40.77
C PRO A 98 14.76 6.82 -42.13
N GLN A 99 15.95 6.87 -42.74
CA GLN A 99 16.19 7.51 -44.04
C GLN A 99 16.31 6.50 -45.18
N ASP A 100 16.65 5.24 -44.87
CA ASP A 100 16.74 4.14 -45.84
C ASP A 100 15.95 2.88 -45.41
N ASP A 101 15.78 1.94 -46.34
CA ASP A 101 15.02 0.70 -46.11
C ASP A 101 15.66 -0.22 -45.05
N ALA A 102 16.97 -0.15 -44.85
CA ALA A 102 17.69 -0.97 -43.87
C ALA A 102 17.46 -0.43 -42.44
N GLU A 103 17.56 0.88 -42.27
CA GLU A 103 17.19 1.62 -41.06
C GLU A 103 15.71 1.45 -40.75
N GLU A 104 14.82 1.47 -41.75
CA GLU A 104 13.39 1.28 -41.54
C GLU A 104 13.08 -0.09 -40.92
N LYS A 105 13.77 -1.14 -41.37
CA LYS A 105 13.61 -2.49 -40.80
C LYS A 105 14.06 -2.55 -39.34
N ILE A 106 15.21 -1.93 -39.01
CA ILE A 106 15.73 -1.88 -37.64
C ILE A 106 14.80 -1.05 -36.76
N TRP A 107 14.36 0.11 -37.24
CA TRP A 107 13.43 0.99 -36.55
C TRP A 107 12.10 0.28 -36.25
N LYS A 108 11.48 -0.37 -37.24
CA LYS A 108 10.23 -1.15 -37.05
C LYS A 108 10.40 -2.26 -36.00
N LYS A 109 11.57 -2.91 -35.98
CA LYS A 109 11.88 -3.94 -34.97
C LYS A 109 12.00 -3.32 -33.57
N ALA A 110 12.81 -2.27 -33.43
CA ALA A 110 13.02 -1.58 -32.16
C ALA A 110 11.72 -0.97 -31.59
N VAL A 111 10.87 -0.39 -32.46
CA VAL A 111 9.55 0.12 -32.08
C VAL A 111 8.66 -1.00 -31.55
N ARG A 112 8.64 -2.17 -32.20
CA ARG A 112 7.86 -3.33 -31.74
C ARG A 112 8.34 -3.84 -30.38
N GLU A 113 9.65 -3.92 -30.20
CA GLU A 113 10.27 -4.33 -28.93
C GLU A 113 9.94 -3.32 -27.81
N GLY A 114 10.16 -2.03 -28.04
CA GLY A 114 9.83 -0.96 -27.08
C GLY A 114 8.32 -0.88 -26.77
N TRP A 115 7.46 -1.23 -27.73
CA TRP A 115 6.02 -1.33 -27.49
C TRP A 115 5.70 -2.47 -26.50
N ALA A 116 6.26 -3.65 -26.73
CA ALA A 116 6.08 -4.82 -25.85
C ALA A 116 6.65 -4.58 -24.44
N ASP A 117 7.83 -3.96 -24.34
CA ASP A 117 8.43 -3.63 -23.05
C ASP A 117 7.62 -2.55 -22.32
N GLY A 118 7.10 -1.56 -23.05
CA GLY A 118 6.19 -0.58 -22.48
C GLY A 118 4.88 -1.17 -21.97
N TYR A 119 4.42 -2.31 -22.49
CA TYR A 119 3.28 -3.05 -21.94
C TYR A 119 3.64 -3.69 -20.60
N LYS A 120 4.75 -4.46 -20.57
CA LYS A 120 5.26 -5.08 -19.33
C LYS A 120 5.51 -4.05 -18.24
N GLN A 121 6.08 -2.90 -18.59
CA GLN A 121 6.34 -1.82 -17.65
C GLN A 121 5.05 -1.25 -17.05
N ALA A 122 4.01 -1.04 -17.86
CA ALA A 122 2.73 -0.55 -17.37
C ALA A 122 2.05 -1.56 -16.42
N ASP A 123 2.10 -2.86 -16.75
CA ASP A 123 1.57 -3.92 -15.89
C ASP A 123 2.34 -4.00 -14.56
N ALA A 124 3.68 -3.94 -14.59
CA ALA A 124 4.52 -3.94 -13.39
C ALA A 124 4.28 -2.72 -12.48
N ILE A 125 4.04 -1.54 -13.06
CA ILE A 125 3.66 -0.34 -12.29
C ILE A 125 2.31 -0.56 -11.60
N LEU A 126 1.32 -1.09 -12.32
CA LEU A 126 0.00 -1.34 -11.74
C LEU A 126 0.09 -2.35 -10.59
N GLU A 127 0.86 -3.43 -10.76
CA GLU A 127 1.10 -4.42 -9.72
C GLU A 127 1.76 -3.80 -8.48
N ALA A 128 2.83 -3.02 -8.66
CA ALA A 128 3.49 -2.29 -7.57
C ALA A 128 2.53 -1.32 -6.87
N ASN A 129 1.67 -0.64 -7.61
CA ASN A 129 0.65 0.26 -7.06
C ASN A 129 -0.39 -0.50 -6.22
N PHE A 130 -0.82 -1.69 -6.66
CA PHE A 130 -1.70 -2.55 -5.87
C PHE A 130 -1.04 -3.04 -4.59
N HIS A 131 0.24 -3.42 -4.64
CA HIS A 131 1.00 -3.79 -3.44
C HIS A 131 1.08 -2.63 -2.46
N ARG A 132 1.37 -1.42 -2.95
CA ARG A 132 1.40 -0.21 -2.12
C ARG A 132 0.02 0.12 -1.53
N LEU A 133 -1.04 0.08 -2.33
CA LEU A 133 -2.41 0.32 -1.89
C LEU A 133 -2.81 -0.65 -0.78
N THR A 134 -2.58 -1.95 -1.02
CA THR A 134 -2.95 -3.02 -0.09
C THR A 134 -2.16 -2.91 1.19
N ARG A 135 -0.83 -2.75 1.11
CA ARG A 135 0.04 -2.55 2.28
C ARG A 135 -0.38 -1.35 3.12
N ASP A 136 -0.66 -0.22 2.47
CA ASP A 136 -0.98 1.01 3.19
C ASP A 136 -2.38 0.92 3.83
N TYR A 137 -3.36 0.34 3.14
CA TYR A 137 -4.71 0.14 3.68
C TYR A 137 -4.73 -0.86 4.85
N THR A 138 -4.08 -2.02 4.69
CA THR A 138 -3.99 -3.02 5.77
C THR A 138 -3.16 -2.49 6.94
N GLY A 139 -2.12 -1.71 6.68
CA GLY A 139 -1.30 -1.10 7.71
C GLY A 139 -2.03 -0.06 8.55
N MET A 140 -2.96 0.70 7.96
CA MET A 140 -3.84 1.60 8.72
C MET A 140 -4.86 0.83 9.58
N HIS A 141 -5.38 -0.31 9.10
CA HIS A 141 -6.21 -1.20 9.93
C HIS A 141 -5.44 -1.84 11.07
N LEU A 142 -4.18 -2.23 10.81
CA LEU A 142 -3.28 -2.76 11.81
C LEU A 142 -3.01 -1.73 12.91
N TYR A 143 -2.84 -0.45 12.55
CA TYR A 143 -2.76 0.64 13.52
C TYR A 143 -3.95 0.65 14.49
N SER A 144 -5.19 0.59 13.98
CA SER A 144 -6.37 0.56 14.84
C SER A 144 -6.38 -0.66 15.76
N THR A 145 -5.93 -1.82 15.28
CA THR A 145 -5.84 -3.05 16.08
C THR A 145 -4.80 -2.92 17.19
N LEU A 146 -3.62 -2.38 16.89
CA LEU A 146 -2.55 -2.17 17.87
C LEU A 146 -2.92 -1.09 18.89
N LEU A 147 -3.67 -0.08 18.49
CA LEU A 147 -4.18 0.96 19.38
C LEU A 147 -5.19 0.38 20.37
N GLN A 148 -6.08 -0.51 19.92
CA GLN A 148 -7.00 -1.23 20.81
C GLN A 148 -6.29 -2.16 21.81
N ALA A 149 -5.11 -2.65 21.44
CA ALA A 149 -4.27 -3.50 22.29
C ALA A 149 -3.29 -2.70 23.18
N ASP A 150 -3.38 -1.36 23.19
CA ASP A 150 -2.46 -0.46 23.92
C ASP A 150 -0.97 -0.66 23.55
N MET A 151 -0.69 -1.18 22.34
CA MET A 151 0.66 -1.43 21.83
C MET A 151 1.24 -0.22 21.06
N ILE A 152 0.41 0.76 20.72
CA ILE A 152 0.82 2.00 20.07
C ILE A 152 0.04 3.18 20.65
N THR A 153 0.67 4.34 20.75
CA THR A 153 0.03 5.57 21.23
C THR A 153 -0.80 6.23 20.12
N THR A 154 -1.83 6.98 20.52
CA THR A 154 -2.60 7.82 19.60
C THR A 154 -1.82 9.07 19.22
N THR A 155 -1.96 9.52 17.97
CA THR A 155 -1.52 10.84 17.53
C THR A 155 -2.26 11.92 18.33
N ARG A 156 -1.52 12.87 18.92
CA ARG A 156 -2.10 14.06 19.56
C ARG A 156 -1.98 15.27 18.66
N VAL A 157 -3.08 16.03 18.58
CA VAL A 157 -3.18 17.26 17.81
C VAL A 157 -3.56 18.38 18.76
N ALA A 158 -2.78 19.46 18.77
CA ALA A 158 -3.16 20.70 19.41
C ALA A 158 -3.88 21.60 18.40
N GLU A 159 -4.88 22.31 18.88
CA GLU A 159 -5.65 23.29 18.12
C GLU A 159 -5.55 24.64 18.82
N SER A 160 -5.17 25.67 18.07
CA SER A 160 -5.21 27.07 18.49
C SER A 160 -6.22 27.80 17.63
N GLN A 161 -7.11 28.57 18.25
CA GLN A 161 -8.09 29.39 17.54
C GLN A 161 -7.84 30.86 17.87
N GLN A 162 -7.77 31.70 16.85
CA GLN A 162 -7.64 33.14 16.96
C GLN A 162 -8.82 33.82 16.26
N THR A 163 -9.50 34.73 16.96
CA THR A 163 -10.72 35.37 16.43
C THR A 163 -10.41 36.29 15.26
N VAL A 164 -9.27 36.98 15.28
CA VAL A 164 -8.79 37.84 14.20
C VAL A 164 -7.27 37.74 14.10
N THR A 165 -6.76 37.47 12.91
CA THR A 165 -5.33 37.43 12.59
C THR A 165 -5.10 38.15 11.27
N GLY A 166 -4.04 38.94 11.09
CA GLY A 166 -3.83 39.64 9.83
C GLY A 166 -2.86 40.81 9.90
N ASP A 167 -2.63 41.43 8.74
CA ASP A 167 -1.89 42.69 8.58
C ASP A 167 -2.81 43.78 7.98
N SER A 168 -2.23 44.92 7.60
CA SER A 168 -2.99 46.06 7.03
C SER A 168 -3.63 45.77 5.66
N LYS A 169 -3.25 44.67 4.99
CA LYS A 169 -3.72 44.28 3.66
C LYS A 169 -4.60 43.03 3.68
N GLN A 170 -4.53 42.21 4.72
CA GLN A 170 -5.32 40.99 4.84
C GLN A 170 -5.70 40.71 6.29
N MET A 171 -7.00 40.57 6.54
CA MET A 171 -7.57 40.13 7.82
C MET A 171 -8.23 38.76 7.66
N MET A 172 -7.86 37.82 8.50
CA MET A 172 -8.46 36.50 8.67
C MET A 172 -9.33 36.53 9.93
N LEU A 173 -10.60 36.14 9.79
CA LEU A 173 -11.50 35.99 10.92
C LEU A 173 -11.68 34.50 11.22
N GLY A 174 -11.63 34.14 12.50
CA GLY A 174 -11.81 32.75 12.95
C GLY A 174 -10.70 31.81 12.48
N ASP A 175 -9.46 32.28 12.49
CA ASP A 175 -8.28 31.49 12.12
C ASP A 175 -8.08 30.33 13.11
N LYS A 176 -7.98 29.10 12.57
CA LYS A 176 -7.78 27.88 13.36
C LYS A 176 -6.54 27.16 12.86
N LEU A 177 -5.53 27.09 13.72
CA LEU A 177 -4.31 26.35 13.45
C LEU A 177 -4.33 25.02 14.19
N ARG A 178 -4.19 23.92 13.45
CA ARG A 178 -4.08 22.56 14.00
C ARG A 178 -2.70 21.99 13.71
N ARG A 179 -2.04 21.45 14.73
CA ARG A 179 -0.69 20.89 14.62
C ARG A 179 -0.60 19.55 15.34
N VAL A 180 0.02 18.57 14.70
CA VAL A 180 0.41 17.31 15.37
C VAL A 180 1.51 17.64 16.38
N THR A 181 1.23 17.40 17.66
CA THR A 181 2.19 17.65 18.75
C THR A 181 2.95 16.38 19.12
N ASP A 182 2.23 15.26 19.23
CA ASP A 182 2.82 13.96 19.53
C ASP A 182 2.41 12.96 18.47
N LYS A 183 3.41 12.26 17.93
CA LYS A 183 3.17 11.24 16.94
C LYS A 183 2.86 9.88 17.57
N ALA A 184 2.23 9.01 16.79
CA ALA A 184 2.04 7.62 17.15
C ALA A 184 3.38 6.91 17.33
N GLN A 185 3.56 6.27 18.48
CA GLN A 185 4.79 5.57 18.86
C GLN A 185 4.46 4.22 19.48
N PHE A 186 5.26 3.21 19.17
CA PHE A 186 5.09 1.89 19.78
C PHE A 186 5.37 1.95 21.28
N VAL A 187 4.51 1.32 22.06
CA VAL A 187 4.72 1.12 23.49
C VAL A 187 5.60 -0.11 23.63
N THR A 188 6.84 0.06 24.10
CA THR A 188 7.80 -1.04 24.25
C THR A 188 7.64 -1.82 25.55
N ASP A 189 6.87 -1.29 26.50
CA ASP A 189 6.59 -1.91 27.80
C ASP A 189 5.39 -2.87 27.71
N PRO A 190 5.59 -4.20 27.79
CA PRO A 190 4.52 -5.17 27.65
C PRO A 190 3.48 -5.13 28.77
N GLY A 191 3.83 -4.60 29.95
CA GLY A 191 2.91 -4.50 31.08
C GLY A 191 1.74 -3.54 30.84
N LYS A 192 1.86 -2.68 29.83
CA LYS A 192 0.81 -1.73 29.42
C LYS A 192 -0.10 -2.29 28.33
N TRP A 193 0.26 -3.42 27.72
CA TRP A 193 -0.49 -3.97 26.59
C TRP A 193 -1.73 -4.72 27.07
N ARG A 194 -2.78 -4.66 26.25
CA ARG A 194 -4.02 -5.40 26.41
C ARG A 194 -4.25 -6.27 25.19
N PRO A 195 -3.48 -7.36 25.01
CA PRO A 195 -3.55 -8.16 23.81
C PRO A 195 -4.95 -8.78 23.68
N SER A 196 -5.63 -8.49 22.57
CA SER A 196 -6.82 -9.24 22.19
C SER A 196 -6.36 -10.64 21.78
N VAL A 197 -6.65 -11.66 22.59
CA VAL A 197 -6.31 -13.04 22.28
C VAL A 197 -7.16 -13.49 21.08
N LYS A 198 -6.64 -13.33 19.86
CA LYS A 198 -7.09 -14.13 18.72
C LYS A 198 -6.39 -15.47 18.87
N ARG A 199 -7.10 -16.47 19.40
CA ARG A 199 -6.60 -17.85 19.40
C ARG A 199 -6.38 -18.24 17.94
N ASP A 200 -5.13 -18.33 17.52
CA ASP A 200 -4.80 -19.02 16.27
C ASP A 200 -5.26 -20.47 16.44
N ALA A 201 -6.13 -20.95 15.55
CA ALA A 201 -6.54 -22.34 15.55
C ALA A 201 -5.27 -23.21 15.43
N PRO A 202 -5.12 -24.26 16.27
CA PRO A 202 -3.95 -25.13 16.17
C PRO A 202 -3.87 -25.67 14.74
N LYS A 203 -2.68 -25.56 14.13
CA LYS A 203 -2.39 -26.24 12.87
C LYS A 203 -2.67 -27.72 13.10
N THR A 204 -3.71 -28.25 12.46
CA THR A 204 -3.94 -29.69 12.41
C THR A 204 -2.78 -30.29 11.63
N ASP A 205 -1.92 -31.03 12.33
CA ASP A 205 -0.92 -31.86 11.69
C ASP A 205 -1.62 -32.79 10.68
N PRO A 206 -1.06 -32.99 9.47
CA PRO A 206 -1.66 -33.90 8.52
C PRO A 206 -1.66 -35.30 9.13
N VAL A 207 -2.86 -35.84 9.37
CA VAL A 207 -3.06 -37.23 9.76
C VAL A 207 -2.49 -38.10 8.65
N VAL A 208 -1.32 -38.70 8.92
CA VAL A 208 -0.74 -39.73 8.05
C VAL A 208 -1.70 -40.92 8.06
N LYS A 209 -2.44 -41.09 6.97
CA LYS A 209 -3.35 -42.20 6.75
C LYS A 209 -2.50 -43.49 6.69
N PRO A 210 -2.77 -44.52 7.52
CA PRO A 210 -2.05 -45.79 7.42
C PRO A 210 -2.26 -46.41 6.02
N PRO A 211 -1.25 -47.09 5.45
CA PRO A 211 -1.39 -47.73 4.14
C PRO A 211 -2.51 -48.77 4.17
N ALA A 212 -3.33 -48.78 3.11
CA ALA A 212 -4.43 -49.71 2.95
C ALA A 212 -3.92 -51.15 2.96
N GLN A 213 -4.50 -51.98 3.84
CA GLN A 213 -4.30 -53.43 3.79
C GLN A 213 -4.94 -53.97 2.51
N TYR A 214 -4.13 -54.63 1.67
CA TYR A 214 -4.62 -55.37 0.51
C TYR A 214 -5.40 -56.61 0.96
N PRO A 215 -6.54 -56.94 0.32
CA PRO A 215 -7.29 -58.13 0.66
C PRO A 215 -6.48 -59.39 0.34
N GLN A 216 -6.44 -60.34 1.28
CA GLN A 216 -5.90 -61.67 1.06
C GLN A 216 -6.77 -62.43 0.05
N ALA A 217 -6.13 -63.05 -0.95
CA ALA A 217 -6.78 -63.93 -1.90
C ALA A 217 -7.27 -65.22 -1.19
N PRO A 218 -8.42 -65.80 -1.59
CA PRO A 218 -8.91 -67.03 -1.00
C PRO A 218 -8.01 -68.21 -1.40
N ALA A 219 -7.67 -69.04 -0.42
CA ALA A 219 -6.99 -70.31 -0.62
C ALA A 219 -7.89 -71.30 -1.39
N GLN A 220 -7.29 -72.04 -2.31
CA GLN A 220 -7.84 -73.28 -2.86
C GLN A 220 -7.37 -74.46 -2.01
#